data_AF-K0NCY8-F1
#
_entry.id   AF-K0NCY8-F1
#
_cell.length_a   1.000
_cell.length_b   1.000
_cell.length_c   1.000
_cell.angle_alpha   90.00
_cell.angle_beta   90.00
_cell.angle_gamma   90.00
#
_symmetry.space_group_name_H-M   'P 1'
#
loop_
_entity.id
_entity.type
_entity.pdbx_description
1 polymer ?
#
loop_
_entity_poly.entity_id
_entity_poly.type
_entity_poly.pdbx_seq_one_letter_code
_entity_poly.pdbx_strand_id
1 'polypeptide(L)'
;MTRIHGILATVLLTAFLVLGCSSNANNDAKSIIKNQANVTEDYVNGLVSAKNADDMVAAIENYTEGMKKLIPELKEFEKNYPEYKQGKMPEWMEADIKRLEAASAKIPEAMMKMVTYMMDGKVQAAMEKMGQEMSKLE
;
A
#
# COMPACT_ATOMS: atom_id res chain seq x y z
N MET A 1 49.43 20.45 -24.91
CA MET A 1 48.63 19.92 -23.77
C MET A 1 47.22 20.48 -23.83
N THR A 2 46.36 19.97 -24.72
CA THR A 2 45.00 20.52 -24.91
C THR A 2 44.08 19.46 -25.53
N ARG A 3 43.75 18.38 -24.79
CA ARG A 3 42.78 17.35 -25.25
C ARG A 3 41.92 16.74 -24.13
N ILE A 4 41.54 17.52 -23.11
CA ILE A 4 40.71 16.99 -21.99
C ILE A 4 39.46 17.84 -21.71
N HIS A 5 39.25 18.96 -22.41
CA HIS A 5 38.09 19.83 -22.16
C HIS A 5 36.82 19.46 -22.96
N GLY A 6 36.87 18.43 -23.81
CA GLY A 6 35.74 18.05 -24.68
C GLY A 6 34.82 16.95 -24.17
N ILE A 7 35.19 16.24 -23.09
CA ILE A 7 34.41 15.10 -22.56
C ILE A 7 33.63 15.50 -21.30
N LEU A 8 34.07 16.52 -20.59
CA LEU A 8 33.44 16.98 -19.34
C LEU A 8 32.15 17.79 -19.58
N ALA A 9 31.94 18.32 -20.78
CA ALA A 9 30.76 19.12 -21.13
C ALA A 9 29.55 18.27 -21.55
N THR A 10 29.74 16.98 -21.88
CA THR A 10 28.67 16.12 -22.40
C THR A 10 27.93 15.35 -21.30
N VAL A 11 28.54 15.19 -20.12
CA VAL A 11 27.95 14.46 -18.98
C VAL A 11 26.99 15.34 -18.16
N LEU A 12 27.10 16.66 -18.26
CA LEU A 12 26.24 17.60 -17.52
C LEU A 12 24.87 17.86 -18.17
N LEU A 13 24.66 17.47 -19.43
CA LEU A 13 23.41 17.75 -20.17
C LEU A 13 22.38 16.60 -20.08
N THR A 14 22.77 15.41 -19.63
CA THR A 14 21.85 14.26 -19.49
C THR A 14 21.15 14.18 -18.13
N ALA A 15 21.46 15.08 -17.19
CA ALA A 15 20.84 15.10 -15.87
C ALA A 15 19.50 15.89 -15.80
N PHE A 16 19.10 16.58 -16.87
CA PHE A 16 17.93 17.47 -16.85
C PHE A 16 16.64 16.87 -17.45
N LEU A 17 16.65 15.60 -17.87
CA LEU A 17 15.45 14.94 -18.43
C LEU A 17 14.56 14.23 -17.39
N VAL A 18 14.87 14.30 -16.10
CA VAL A 18 14.04 13.65 -15.05
C VAL A 18 13.05 14.62 -14.37
N LEU A 19 12.99 15.89 -14.78
CA LEU A 19 12.07 16.89 -14.22
C LEU A 19 10.71 16.97 -14.95
N GLY A 20 10.41 16.00 -15.81
CA GLY A 20 9.23 16.02 -16.68
C GLY A 20 8.15 14.99 -16.32
N CYS A 21 7.73 14.88 -15.05
CA CYS A 21 6.40 14.32 -14.69
C CYS A 21 5.98 14.52 -13.20
N SER A 22 6.39 15.59 -12.50
CA SER A 22 6.16 15.65 -11.04
C SER A 22 4.76 16.10 -10.59
N SER A 23 3.94 16.72 -11.46
CA SER A 23 2.61 17.20 -11.07
C SER A 23 1.53 16.10 -11.05
N ASN A 24 1.57 15.14 -11.97
CA ASN A 24 0.62 14.02 -11.97
C ASN A 24 1.08 12.91 -11.04
N ALA A 25 2.39 12.63 -11.03
CA ALA A 25 2.95 11.58 -10.19
C ALA A 25 2.64 11.82 -8.70
N ASN A 26 2.75 13.04 -8.19
CA ASN A 26 2.45 13.33 -6.77
C ASN A 26 0.94 13.14 -6.43
N ASN A 27 0.04 13.36 -7.39
CA ASN A 27 -1.39 13.08 -7.21
C ASN A 27 -1.68 11.57 -7.28
N ASP A 28 -0.99 10.85 -8.16
CA ASP A 28 -1.10 9.39 -8.28
C ASP A 28 -0.57 8.71 -7.02
N ALA A 29 0.60 9.12 -6.53
CA ALA A 29 1.17 8.73 -5.24
C ALA A 29 0.19 8.92 -4.08
N LYS A 30 -0.44 10.09 -4.03
CA LYS A 30 -1.44 10.40 -3.01
C LYS A 30 -2.67 9.51 -3.11
N SER A 31 -3.15 9.26 -4.32
CA SER A 31 -4.29 8.37 -4.55
C SER A 31 -3.99 6.94 -4.14
N ILE A 32 -2.83 6.41 -4.50
CA ILE A 32 -2.40 5.04 -4.19
C ILE A 32 -2.34 4.82 -2.68
N ILE A 33 -1.67 5.72 -1.95
CA ILE A 33 -1.54 5.62 -0.49
C ILE A 33 -2.90 5.78 0.21
N LYS A 34 -3.73 6.72 -0.25
CA LYS A 34 -5.08 6.88 0.28
C LYS A 34 -5.93 5.61 0.05
N ASN A 35 -5.84 4.99 -1.12
CA ASN A 35 -6.58 3.78 -1.42
C ASN A 35 -6.09 2.59 -0.59
N GLN A 36 -4.78 2.45 -0.40
CA GLN A 36 -4.21 1.45 0.51
C GLN A 36 -4.71 1.68 1.94
N ALA A 37 -4.72 2.94 2.40
CA ALA A 37 -5.24 3.28 3.72
C ALA A 37 -6.72 2.93 3.87
N ASN A 38 -7.55 3.25 2.87
CA ASN A 38 -8.98 2.90 2.88
C ASN A 38 -9.19 1.39 2.94
N VAL A 39 -8.52 0.61 2.08
CA VAL A 39 -8.67 -0.85 2.04
C VAL A 39 -8.25 -1.49 3.37
N THR A 40 -7.18 -0.97 3.98
CA THR A 40 -6.70 -1.44 5.29
C THR A 40 -7.65 -1.07 6.43
N GLU A 41 -8.15 0.16 6.43
CA GLU A 41 -9.13 0.64 7.42
C GLU A 41 -10.45 -0.15 7.34
N ASP A 42 -10.97 -0.36 6.13
CA ASP A 42 -12.19 -1.11 5.89
C ASP A 42 -12.04 -2.57 6.32
N TYR A 43 -10.88 -3.17 6.09
CA TYR A 43 -10.56 -4.51 6.57
C TYR A 43 -10.65 -4.60 8.10
N VAL A 44 -9.91 -3.75 8.82
CA VAL A 44 -9.90 -3.77 10.29
C VAL A 44 -11.30 -3.50 10.86
N ASN A 45 -12.02 -2.52 10.32
CA ASN A 45 -13.39 -2.23 10.74
C ASN A 45 -14.36 -3.38 10.45
N GLY A 46 -14.18 -4.06 9.31
CA GLY A 46 -14.94 -5.25 8.93
C GLY A 46 -14.71 -6.42 9.89
N LEU A 47 -13.45 -6.70 10.24
CA LEU A 47 -13.10 -7.74 11.22
C LEU A 47 -13.74 -7.48 12.58
N VAL A 48 -13.67 -6.24 13.06
CA VAL A 48 -14.27 -5.82 14.34
C VAL A 48 -15.80 -5.99 14.32
N SER A 49 -16.43 -5.59 13.22
CA SER A 49 -17.88 -5.58 13.08
C SER A 49 -18.48 -6.97 12.81
N ALA A 50 -17.66 -7.96 12.47
CA ALA A 50 -18.11 -9.31 12.14
C ALA A 50 -18.86 -9.95 13.31
N LYS A 51 -20.05 -10.49 13.01
CA LYS A 51 -20.93 -11.18 13.95
C LYS A 51 -21.00 -12.68 13.71
N ASN A 52 -20.49 -13.13 12.56
CA ASN A 52 -20.47 -14.52 12.15
C ASN A 52 -19.31 -14.77 11.16
N ALA A 53 -19.11 -16.03 10.77
CA ALA A 53 -18.05 -16.43 9.86
C ALA A 53 -18.21 -15.86 8.44
N ASP A 54 -19.43 -15.67 7.94
CA ASP A 54 -19.66 -15.10 6.60
C ASP A 54 -19.31 -13.60 6.58
N ASP A 55 -19.58 -12.85 7.66
CA ASP A 55 -19.14 -11.45 7.79
C ASP A 55 -17.60 -11.37 7.79
N MET A 56 -16.95 -12.33 8.46
CA MET A 56 -15.50 -12.44 8.51
C MET A 56 -14.90 -12.72 7.12
N VAL A 57 -15.50 -13.67 6.40
CA VAL A 57 -15.14 -13.96 4.99
C VAL A 57 -15.30 -12.71 4.13
N ALA A 58 -16.42 -12.00 4.25
CA ALA A 58 -16.67 -10.79 3.46
C ALA A 58 -15.61 -9.70 3.72
N ALA A 59 -15.19 -9.49 4.98
CA ALA A 59 -14.12 -8.56 5.31
C ALA A 59 -12.79 -8.96 4.65
N ILE A 60 -12.42 -10.24 4.71
CA ILE A 60 -11.19 -10.77 4.12
C ILE A 60 -11.22 -10.68 2.58
N GLU A 61 -12.33 -11.04 1.95
CA GLU A 61 -12.47 -11.00 0.49
C GLU A 61 -12.48 -9.56 -0.04
N ASN A 62 -13.13 -8.62 0.66
CA ASN A 62 -13.09 -7.19 0.31
C ASN A 62 -11.66 -6.64 0.36
N TYR A 63 -10.89 -6.98 1.40
CA TYR A 63 -9.48 -6.61 1.49
C TYR A 63 -8.67 -7.21 0.34
N THR A 64 -8.88 -8.50 0.07
CA THR A 64 -8.19 -9.24 -1.00
C THR A 64 -8.42 -8.61 -2.36
N GLU A 65 -9.68 -8.31 -2.71
CA GLU A 65 -10.02 -7.68 -3.99
C GLU A 65 -9.55 -6.21 -4.07
N GLY A 66 -9.57 -5.48 -2.96
CA GLY A 66 -9.00 -4.14 -2.87
C GLY A 66 -7.49 -4.15 -3.14
N MET A 67 -6.76 -5.01 -2.46
CA MET A 67 -5.32 -5.14 -2.60
C MET A 67 -4.91 -5.70 -3.96
N LYS A 68 -5.65 -6.65 -4.53
CA LYS A 68 -5.41 -7.17 -5.88
C LYS A 68 -5.37 -6.07 -6.95
N LYS A 69 -6.23 -5.06 -6.81
CA LYS A 69 -6.24 -3.88 -7.69
C LYS A 69 -5.05 -2.95 -7.39
N LEU A 70 -4.67 -2.82 -6.12
CA LEU A 70 -3.60 -1.92 -5.70
C LEU A 70 -2.18 -2.48 -5.90
N ILE A 71 -1.97 -3.79 -5.89
CA ILE A 71 -0.63 -4.41 -6.04
C ILE A 71 0.16 -3.86 -7.23
N PRO A 72 -0.36 -3.78 -8.47
CA PRO A 72 0.40 -3.21 -9.58
C PRO A 72 0.78 -1.74 -9.34
N GLU A 73 -0.14 -0.96 -8.77
CA GLU A 73 0.10 0.46 -8.46
C GLU A 73 1.12 0.62 -7.33
N LEU A 74 1.08 -0.23 -6.31
CA LEU A 74 2.04 -0.25 -5.20
C LEU A 74 3.44 -0.62 -5.66
N LYS A 75 3.57 -1.59 -6.57
CA LYS A 75 4.87 -1.94 -7.18
C LYS A 75 5.45 -0.79 -8.00
N GLU A 76 4.61 -0.10 -8.76
CA GLU A 76 5.04 1.07 -9.52
C GLU A 76 5.41 2.25 -8.60
N PHE A 77 4.61 2.48 -7.56
CA PHE A 77 4.90 3.47 -6.53
C PHE A 77 6.25 3.21 -5.86
N GLU A 78 6.54 1.98 -5.45
CA GLU A 78 7.80 1.61 -4.81
C GLU A 78 9.03 1.88 -5.69
N LYS A 79 8.87 1.68 -7.01
CA LYS A 79 9.91 1.98 -8.01
C LYS A 79 10.10 3.48 -8.21
N ASN A 80 9.00 4.24 -8.24
CA ASN A 80 9.01 5.67 -8.54
C ASN A 80 9.33 6.54 -7.33
N TYR A 81 9.11 6.03 -6.11
CA TYR A 81 9.31 6.76 -4.85
C TYR A 81 10.16 5.99 -3.82
N PRO A 82 11.42 5.66 -4.16
CA PRO A 82 12.31 4.94 -3.25
C PRO A 82 12.60 5.71 -1.95
N GLU A 83 12.41 7.03 -1.90
CA GLU A 83 12.56 7.87 -0.71
C GLU A 83 11.61 7.47 0.43
N TYR A 84 10.45 6.89 0.12
CA TYR A 84 9.51 6.41 1.15
C TYR A 84 10.03 5.19 1.90
N LYS A 85 10.88 4.37 1.27
CA LYS A 85 11.57 3.27 1.97
C LYS A 85 12.53 3.76 3.05
N GLN A 86 12.96 5.02 2.97
CA GLN A 86 13.89 5.64 3.93
C GLN A 86 13.15 6.31 5.10
N GLY A 87 11.82 6.13 5.21
CA GLY A 87 11.02 6.67 6.31
C GLY A 87 10.72 8.17 6.19
N LYS A 88 11.01 8.80 5.04
CA LYS A 88 10.65 10.20 4.79
C LYS A 88 9.20 10.31 4.37
N MET A 89 8.32 10.47 5.34
CA MET A 89 6.88 10.61 5.08
C MET A 89 6.55 12.07 4.69
N PRO A 90 5.86 12.32 3.56
CA PRO A 90 5.38 13.64 3.19
C PRO A 90 4.28 14.13 4.09
N GLU A 91 4.18 15.44 4.25
CA GLU A 91 3.11 16.09 5.01
C GLU A 91 1.71 15.72 4.50
N TRP A 92 1.55 15.50 3.19
CA TRP A 92 0.24 15.17 2.62
C TRP A 92 -0.31 13.81 3.09
N MET A 93 0.53 12.92 3.64
CA MET A 93 0.11 11.64 4.21
C MET A 93 -0.40 11.75 5.65
N GLU A 94 -0.19 12.89 6.34
CA GLU A 94 -0.47 13.02 7.77
C GLU A 94 -1.90 12.62 8.17
N ALA A 95 -2.88 13.00 7.35
CA ALA A 95 -4.28 12.66 7.58
C ALA A 95 -4.54 11.15 7.44
N ASP A 96 -3.94 10.50 6.45
CA ASP A 96 -4.11 9.06 6.22
C ASP A 96 -3.36 8.24 7.28
N ILE A 97 -2.22 8.72 7.78
CA ILE A 97 -1.51 8.12 8.93
C ILE A 97 -2.40 8.16 10.17
N LYS A 98 -2.94 9.33 10.52
CA LYS A 98 -3.81 9.47 11.70
C LYS A 98 -5.03 8.56 11.63
N ARG A 99 -5.61 8.40 10.43
CA ARG A 99 -6.70 7.43 10.20
C ARG A 99 -6.24 5.99 10.41
N LEU A 100 -5.09 5.62 9.86
CA LEU A 100 -4.50 4.29 10.05
C LEU A 100 -4.11 4.03 11.50
N GLU A 101 -3.63 5.01 12.26
CA GLU A 101 -3.37 4.90 13.69
C GLU A 101 -4.67 4.63 14.47
N ALA A 102 -5.75 5.34 14.15
CA ALA A 102 -7.06 5.11 14.75
C ALA A 102 -7.63 3.72 14.42
N ALA A 103 -7.44 3.24 13.19
CA ALA A 103 -7.76 1.86 12.83
C ALA A 103 -6.85 0.86 13.57
N SER A 104 -5.55 1.17 13.71
CA SER A 104 -4.56 0.32 14.36
C SER A 104 -4.88 0.08 15.83
N ALA A 105 -5.48 1.07 16.52
CA ALA A 105 -5.96 0.91 17.88
C ALA A 105 -7.02 -0.21 18.03
N LYS A 106 -7.69 -0.59 16.93
CA LYS A 106 -8.70 -1.65 16.91
C LYS A 106 -8.13 -3.02 16.50
N ILE A 107 -6.86 -3.09 16.09
CA ILE A 107 -6.22 -4.35 15.70
C ILE A 107 -6.34 -5.43 16.78
N PRO A 108 -6.14 -5.16 18.08
CA PRO A 108 -6.30 -6.20 19.11
C PRO A 108 -7.71 -6.81 19.13
N GLU A 109 -8.75 -5.99 18.96
CA GLU A 109 -10.14 -6.45 18.87
C GLU A 109 -10.39 -7.24 17.58
N ALA A 110 -9.90 -6.73 16.45
CA ALA A 110 -9.98 -7.40 15.16
C ALA A 110 -9.32 -8.80 15.21
N MET A 111 -8.16 -8.92 15.87
CA MET A 111 -7.47 -10.20 16.06
C MET A 111 -8.28 -11.16 16.94
N MET A 112 -8.89 -10.67 18.02
CA MET A 112 -9.76 -11.51 18.85
C MET A 112 -10.97 -12.03 18.07
N LYS A 113 -11.59 -11.17 17.25
CA LYS A 113 -12.66 -11.55 16.32
C LYS A 113 -12.18 -12.59 15.33
N MET A 114 -10.99 -12.39 14.78
CA MET A 114 -10.39 -13.33 13.84
C MET A 114 -10.22 -14.72 14.46
N VAL A 115 -9.64 -14.80 15.67
CA VAL A 115 -9.45 -16.07 16.40
C VAL A 115 -10.77 -16.80 16.65
N THR A 116 -11.86 -16.06 16.86
CA THR A 116 -13.20 -16.64 17.06
C THR A 116 -13.68 -17.47 15.85
N TYR A 117 -13.29 -17.06 14.64
CA TYR A 117 -13.75 -17.70 13.40
C TYR A 117 -12.63 -18.40 12.60
N MET A 118 -11.37 -18.34 13.04
CA MET A 118 -10.21 -18.81 12.26
C MET A 118 -10.21 -20.32 11.93
N MET A 119 -10.99 -21.11 12.67
CA MET A 119 -11.14 -22.55 12.44
C MET A 119 -12.29 -22.88 11.48
N ASP A 120 -13.06 -21.89 11.06
CA ASP A 120 -14.09 -22.05 10.03
C ASP A 120 -13.44 -22.27 8.67
N GLY A 121 -13.87 -23.32 7.95
CA GLY A 121 -13.26 -23.69 6.67
C GLY A 121 -13.38 -22.62 5.59
N LYS A 122 -14.46 -21.81 5.58
CA LYS A 122 -14.61 -20.71 4.62
C LYS A 122 -13.64 -19.58 4.93
N VAL A 123 -13.48 -19.27 6.22
CA VAL A 123 -12.53 -18.26 6.68
C VAL A 123 -11.11 -18.65 6.34
N GLN A 124 -10.72 -19.92 6.57
CA GLN A 124 -9.40 -20.43 6.17
C GLN A 124 -9.16 -20.32 4.66
N ALA A 125 -10.15 -20.70 3.85
CA ALA A 125 -10.06 -20.57 2.40
C ALA A 125 -9.93 -19.10 1.96
N ALA A 126 -10.64 -18.17 2.60
CA ALA A 126 -10.51 -16.74 2.33
C ALA A 126 -9.12 -16.21 2.71
N MET A 127 -8.57 -16.63 3.86
CA MET A 127 -7.21 -16.29 4.29
C MET A 127 -6.14 -16.85 3.35
N GLU A 128 -6.33 -18.07 2.85
CA GLU A 128 -5.41 -18.67 1.87
C GLU A 128 -5.38 -17.87 0.57
N LYS A 129 -6.56 -17.54 0.01
CA LYS A 129 -6.67 -16.67 -1.17
C LYS A 129 -6.01 -15.31 -0.95
N MET A 130 -6.26 -14.69 0.21
CA MET A 130 -5.62 -13.43 0.59
C MET A 130 -4.09 -13.57 0.56
N GLY A 131 -3.54 -14.63 1.16
CA GLY A 131 -2.10 -14.91 1.15
C GLY A 131 -1.53 -15.10 -0.26
N GLN A 132 -2.24 -15.81 -1.13
CA GLN A 132 -1.85 -16.00 -2.55
C GLN A 132 -1.86 -14.70 -3.35
N GLU A 133 -2.78 -13.78 -3.07
CA GLU A 133 -2.78 -12.47 -3.71
C GLU A 133 -1.67 -11.58 -3.14
N MET A 134 -1.46 -11.58 -1.82
CA MET A 134 -0.46 -10.73 -1.18
C MET A 134 0.98 -11.14 -1.54
N SER A 135 1.24 -12.43 -1.80
CA SER A 135 2.56 -12.87 -2.28
C SER A 135 2.95 -12.28 -3.64
N LYS A 136 1.98 -11.78 -4.41
CA LYS A 136 2.25 -11.06 -5.67
C LYS A 136 2.81 -9.66 -5.43
N LEU A 137 2.84 -9.16 -4.19
CA LEU A 137 3.49 -7.90 -3.83
C LEU A 137 5.02 -8.07 -3.73
N GLU A 138 5.51 -9.28 -3.45
CA GLU A 138 6.94 -9.63 -3.40
C GLU A 138 7.64 -9.57 -4.77
#